data_AF-A0A2S6Q0R0-F1
#
_entry.id   AF-A0A2S6Q0R0-F1
#
_cell.length_a   1.000
_cell.length_b   1.000
_cell.length_c   1.000
_cell.angle_alpha   90.00
_cell.angle_beta   90.00
_cell.angle_gamma   90.00
#
_symmetry.space_group_name_H-M   'P 1'
#
loop_
_entity.id
_entity.type
_entity.pdbx_description
1 polymer ?
#
loop_
_entity_poly.entity_id
_entity_poly.type
_entity_poly.pdbx_seq_one_letter_code
_entity_poly.pdbx_strand_id
1 'polypeptide(L)'
;MFELLPEVGLRLPGCAGILRFGMDERTAQWAAATVADVRDGWVCGARWAFSVQYRGLTLNAYGDTTDRRGWDQDTSGLAGIGLTRDAFALTGPSACPVVLHGIDLFGYPTAEVTDALGESLPSTLRLRGNGLYLTAVSAHAGPVPVES
;
A
#
# COMPACT_ATOMS: atom_id res chain seq x y z
N MET A 1 -2.70 -12.76 -5.23
CA MET A 1 -1.85 -12.07 -4.25
C MET A 1 -1.73 -10.62 -4.66
N PHE A 2 -1.52 -9.75 -3.69
CA PHE A 2 -0.91 -8.44 -3.91
C PHE A 2 0.60 -8.59 -3.78
N GLU A 3 1.36 -7.90 -4.60
CA GLU A 3 2.83 -7.91 -4.52
C GLU A 3 3.33 -6.47 -4.44
N LEU A 4 4.02 -6.17 -3.34
CA LEU A 4 4.69 -4.90 -3.11
C LEU A 4 5.94 -4.86 -3.97
N LEU A 5 6.04 -3.83 -4.80
CA LEU A 5 7.18 -3.54 -5.64
C LEU A 5 7.80 -2.25 -5.11
N PRO A 6 8.81 -2.32 -4.23
CA PRO A 6 9.46 -1.14 -3.68
C PRO A 6 9.83 -0.15 -4.78
N GLU A 7 9.62 1.15 -4.53
CA GLU A 7 9.86 2.26 -5.47
C GLU A 7 8.94 2.30 -6.71
N VAL A 8 8.28 1.20 -7.06
CA VAL A 8 7.37 1.13 -8.21
C VAL A 8 5.91 1.29 -7.79
N GLY A 9 5.47 0.60 -6.74
CA GLY A 9 4.09 0.63 -6.25
C GLY A 9 3.57 -0.76 -5.85
N LEU A 10 2.37 -1.11 -6.32
CA LEU A 10 1.66 -2.34 -5.95
C LEU A 10 1.15 -3.08 -7.17
N ARG A 11 1.56 -4.34 -7.34
CA ARG A 11 0.94 -5.24 -8.31
C ARG A 11 -0.37 -5.79 -7.76
N LEU A 12 -1.43 -5.67 -8.56
CA LEU A 12 -2.78 -6.11 -8.23
C LEU A 12 -2.99 -7.59 -8.58
N PRO A 13 -3.90 -8.30 -7.89
CA PRO A 13 -4.20 -9.70 -8.15
C PRO A 13 -4.85 -9.92 -9.52
N GLY A 14 -4.73 -11.13 -10.09
CA GLY A 14 -5.55 -11.54 -11.23
C GLY A 14 -5.27 -10.82 -12.55
N CYS A 15 -4.02 -10.48 -12.84
CA CYS A 15 -3.61 -9.75 -14.06
C CYS A 15 -4.18 -8.32 -14.17
N ALA A 16 -4.69 -7.76 -13.07
CA ALA A 16 -5.21 -6.39 -12.94
C ALA A 16 -4.17 -5.26 -13.16
N GLY A 17 -2.90 -5.60 -13.40
CA GLY A 17 -1.83 -4.63 -13.62
C GLY A 17 -1.17 -4.15 -12.33
N ILE A 18 -0.64 -2.92 -12.36
CA ILE A 18 0.16 -2.32 -11.29
C ILE A 18 -0.39 -0.93 -10.99
N LEU A 19 -0.69 -0.66 -9.71
CA LEU A 19 -0.83 0.70 -9.19
C LEU A 19 0.57 1.28 -9.00
N ARG A 20 0.99 2.16 -9.91
CA ARG A 20 2.33 2.75 -9.88
C ARG A 20 2.31 4.09 -9.18
N PHE A 21 3.33 4.36 -8.39
CA PHE A 21 3.54 5.71 -7.85
C PHE A 21 3.61 6.73 -8.99
N GLY A 22 3.04 7.91 -8.77
CA GLY A 22 2.91 8.97 -9.77
C GLY A 22 1.72 8.85 -10.73
N MET A 23 0.92 7.77 -10.67
CA MET A 23 -0.33 7.70 -11.44
C MET A 23 -1.32 8.78 -11.02
N ASP A 24 -2.04 9.39 -11.97
CA ASP A 24 -3.17 10.25 -11.65
C ASP A 24 -4.34 9.48 -11.01
N GLU A 25 -5.23 10.20 -10.34
CA GLU A 25 -6.38 9.64 -9.62
C GLU A 25 -7.21 8.70 -10.49
N ARG A 26 -7.57 9.13 -11.71
CA ARG A 26 -8.47 8.38 -12.58
C ARG A 26 -7.82 7.07 -13.03
N THR A 27 -6.56 7.13 -13.45
CA THR A 27 -5.80 5.95 -13.85
C THR A 27 -5.64 4.96 -12.68
N ALA A 28 -5.36 5.47 -11.47
CA ALA A 28 -5.24 4.64 -10.28
C ALA A 28 -6.58 3.98 -9.90
N GLN A 29 -7.68 4.73 -9.91
CA GLN A 29 -9.03 4.20 -9.65
C GLN A 29 -9.43 3.15 -10.68
N TRP A 30 -9.16 3.37 -11.97
CA TRP A 30 -9.46 2.39 -13.02
C TRP A 30 -8.70 1.08 -12.84
N ALA A 31 -7.41 1.15 -12.52
CA ALA A 31 -6.65 -0.06 -12.22
C ALA A 31 -7.22 -0.80 -10.99
N ALA A 32 -7.55 -0.07 -9.92
CA ALA A 32 -8.11 -0.67 -8.70
C ALA A 32 -9.53 -1.26 -8.92
N ALA A 33 -10.34 -0.65 -9.79
CA ALA A 33 -11.68 -1.11 -10.14
C ALA A 33 -11.71 -2.48 -10.82
N THR A 34 -10.58 -2.93 -11.39
CA THR A 34 -10.47 -4.30 -11.94
C THR A 34 -10.44 -5.38 -10.86
N VAL A 35 -10.19 -4.99 -9.60
CA VAL A 35 -10.10 -5.90 -8.45
C VAL A 35 -11.40 -5.92 -7.66
N ALA A 36 -11.96 -4.74 -7.36
CA ALA A 36 -13.24 -4.57 -6.68
C ALA A 36 -13.72 -3.10 -6.75
N ASP A 37 -14.94 -2.85 -6.30
CA ASP A 37 -15.54 -1.51 -6.32
C ASP A 37 -14.70 -0.49 -5.55
N VAL A 38 -14.43 0.63 -6.21
CA VAL A 38 -13.72 1.78 -5.65
C VAL A 38 -14.67 2.62 -4.82
N ARG A 39 -14.24 2.98 -3.61
CA ARG A 39 -14.96 3.90 -2.72
C ARG A 39 -14.09 5.10 -2.40
N ASP A 40 -14.71 6.27 -2.42
CA ASP A 40 -14.03 7.50 -2.01
C ASP A 40 -13.49 7.38 -0.59
N GLY A 41 -12.31 7.96 -0.39
CA GLY A 41 -11.62 7.99 0.89
C GLY A 41 -11.16 9.39 1.25
N TRP A 42 -10.54 9.51 2.41
CA TRP A 42 -9.93 10.76 2.86
C TRP A 42 -8.63 10.49 3.58
N VAL A 43 -7.59 11.23 3.22
CA VAL A 43 -6.29 11.24 3.89
C VAL A 43 -5.88 12.69 4.06
N CYS A 44 -5.51 13.07 5.28
CA CYS A 44 -5.04 14.42 5.58
C CYS A 44 -3.83 14.77 4.71
N GLY A 45 -3.88 15.91 4.03
CA GLY A 45 -2.79 16.39 3.18
C GLY A 45 -2.73 15.75 1.78
N ALA A 46 -3.65 14.86 1.42
CA ALA A 46 -3.81 14.35 0.05
C ALA A 46 -4.98 15.04 -0.63
N ARG A 47 -4.87 15.35 -1.94
CA ARG A 47 -6.00 15.90 -2.70
C ARG A 47 -7.05 14.86 -3.03
N TRP A 48 -6.63 13.61 -3.20
CA TRP A 48 -7.53 12.49 -3.45
C TRP A 48 -7.08 11.26 -2.68
N ALA A 49 -8.07 10.44 -2.34
CA ALA A 49 -7.87 9.14 -1.73
C ALA A 49 -9.04 8.24 -2.09
N PHE A 50 -8.77 6.94 -2.21
CA PHE A 50 -9.81 5.93 -2.39
C PHE A 50 -9.44 4.64 -1.65
N SER A 51 -10.45 3.78 -1.51
CA SER A 51 -10.28 2.45 -0.94
C SER A 51 -10.97 1.38 -1.78
N VAL A 52 -10.46 0.16 -1.69
CA VAL A 52 -11.03 -1.05 -2.30
C VAL A 52 -10.97 -2.18 -1.29
N GLN A 53 -12.05 -2.96 -1.17
CA GLN A 53 -12.08 -4.15 -0.33
C GLN A 53 -11.97 -5.41 -1.20
N TYR A 54 -10.99 -6.26 -0.90
CA TYR A 54 -10.76 -7.49 -1.65
C TYR A 54 -10.34 -8.61 -0.72
N ARG A 55 -11.17 -9.66 -0.64
CA ARG A 55 -10.90 -10.90 0.10
C ARG A 55 -10.36 -10.69 1.53
N GLY A 56 -11.00 -9.82 2.31
CA GLY A 56 -10.62 -9.53 3.69
C GLY A 56 -9.40 -8.60 3.85
N LEU A 57 -9.01 -7.92 2.76
CA LEU A 57 -8.05 -6.83 2.78
C LEU A 57 -8.74 -5.54 2.35
N THR A 58 -8.36 -4.45 3.01
CA THR A 58 -8.64 -3.10 2.52
C THR A 58 -7.36 -2.53 1.92
N LEU A 59 -7.43 -2.21 0.63
CA LEU A 59 -6.45 -1.39 -0.07
C LEU A 59 -6.88 0.07 0.07
N ASN A 60 -5.98 0.93 0.54
CA ASN A 60 -6.14 2.38 0.54
C ASN A 60 -5.06 2.98 -0.36
N ALA A 61 -5.43 3.94 -1.19
CA ALA A 61 -4.52 4.65 -2.07
C ALA A 61 -4.81 6.15 -2.00
N TYR A 62 -3.76 6.96 -2.03
CA TYR A 62 -3.89 8.42 -2.01
C TYR A 62 -2.75 9.08 -2.77
N GLY A 63 -3.00 10.28 -3.27
CA GLY A 63 -2.05 11.00 -4.09
C GLY A 63 -2.21 12.50 -4.03
N ASP A 64 -1.35 13.16 -4.79
CA ASP A 64 -1.23 14.61 -4.86
C ASP A 64 -1.10 15.23 -3.46
N THR A 65 -0.06 14.79 -2.74
CA THR A 65 0.17 15.21 -1.35
C THR A 65 0.89 16.55 -1.27
N THR A 66 0.46 17.40 -0.35
CA THR A 66 1.14 18.66 -0.04
C THR A 66 2.16 18.49 1.06
N ASP A 67 3.18 19.34 1.05
CA ASP A 67 4.17 19.40 2.13
C ASP A 67 3.52 19.72 3.49
N ARG A 68 4.27 19.52 4.58
CA ARG A 68 3.77 19.78 5.95
C ARG A 68 3.33 21.24 6.17
N ARG A 69 3.74 22.18 5.31
CA ARG A 69 3.36 23.59 5.39
C ARG A 69 2.15 23.93 4.51
N GLY A 70 1.72 23.02 3.64
CA GLY A 70 0.58 23.16 2.74
C GLY A 70 0.82 24.16 1.62
N TRP A 71 2.07 24.45 1.28
CA TRP A 71 2.45 25.51 0.34
C TRP A 71 2.73 24.96 -1.05
N ASP A 72 3.40 23.81 -1.12
CA ASP A 72 3.76 23.15 -2.38
C ASP A 72 3.36 21.68 -2.39
N GLN A 73 3.15 21.15 -3.60
CA GLN A 73 2.88 19.74 -3.84
C GLN A 73 4.19 18.94 -3.70
N ASP A 74 4.27 18.09 -2.68
CA ASP A 74 5.46 17.28 -2.34
C ASP A 74 5.58 16.06 -3.26
N THR A 75 4.44 15.50 -3.69
CA THR A 75 4.41 14.38 -4.64
C THR A 75 3.19 14.49 -5.54
N SER A 76 3.42 14.54 -6.84
CA SER A 76 2.35 14.49 -7.85
C SER A 76 1.96 13.05 -8.16
N GLY A 77 0.67 12.81 -8.36
CA GLY A 77 0.08 11.49 -8.56
C GLY A 77 0.06 10.65 -7.30
N LEU A 78 -0.12 9.33 -7.48
CA LEU A 78 -0.22 8.35 -6.41
C LEU A 78 1.06 8.41 -5.54
N ALA A 79 0.88 8.77 -4.28
CA ALA A 79 1.96 9.02 -3.34
C ALA A 79 2.07 7.93 -2.26
N GLY A 80 0.94 7.28 -1.92
CA GLY A 80 0.91 6.26 -0.88
C GLY A 80 -0.11 5.17 -1.15
N ILE A 81 0.26 3.95 -0.75
CA ILE A 81 -0.55 2.74 -0.85
C ILE A 81 -0.50 2.03 0.49
N GLY A 82 -1.65 1.65 1.04
CA GLY A 82 -1.78 0.89 2.27
C GLY A 82 -2.61 -0.36 2.07
N LEU A 83 -2.17 -1.49 2.61
CA LEU A 83 -2.94 -2.72 2.71
C LEU A 83 -3.15 -3.04 4.18
N THR A 84 -4.41 -3.18 4.57
CA THR A 84 -4.80 -3.49 5.95
C THR A 84 -5.67 -4.72 5.96
N ARG A 85 -5.44 -5.60 6.94
CA ARG A 85 -6.32 -6.75 7.21
C ARG A 85 -7.63 -6.27 7.81
N ASP A 86 -8.73 -6.84 7.36
CA ASP A 86 -10.02 -6.57 7.99
C ASP A 86 -10.03 -7.07 9.44
N ALA A 87 -10.61 -6.30 10.35
CA ALA A 87 -10.59 -6.61 11.78
C ALA A 87 -11.29 -7.94 12.11
N PHE A 88 -12.27 -8.34 11.30
CA PHE A 88 -12.98 -9.61 11.44
C PHE A 88 -12.21 -10.80 10.85
N ALA A 89 -11.13 -10.55 10.11
CA ALA A 89 -10.28 -11.57 9.48
C ALA A 89 -8.97 -11.80 10.26
N LEU A 90 -8.89 -11.40 11.53
CA LEU A 90 -7.65 -11.43 12.34
C LEU A 90 -7.30 -12.81 12.92
N THR A 91 -8.18 -13.81 12.82
CA THR A 91 -7.94 -15.16 13.37
C THR A 91 -7.38 -16.11 12.30
N GLY A 92 -6.13 -15.90 11.87
CA GLY A 92 -5.41 -16.81 10.96
C GLY A 92 -4.59 -16.11 9.88
N PRO A 93 -4.06 -16.81 8.87
CA PRO A 93 -3.45 -16.19 7.69
C PRO A 93 -4.49 -15.47 6.81
N SER A 94 -4.07 -14.43 6.08
CA SER A 94 -4.94 -13.72 5.14
C SER A 94 -5.40 -14.64 3.98
N ALA A 95 -6.67 -14.50 3.54
CA ALA A 95 -7.20 -15.23 2.38
C ALA A 95 -6.58 -14.79 1.04
N CYS A 96 -5.92 -13.63 1.01
CA CYS A 96 -5.11 -13.17 -0.10
C CYS A 96 -3.71 -12.79 0.41
N PRO A 97 -2.64 -13.44 -0.10
CA PRO A 97 -1.27 -13.10 0.27
C PRO A 97 -0.92 -11.64 -0.10
N VAL A 98 -0.13 -11.00 0.75
CA VAL A 98 0.51 -9.71 0.48
C VAL A 98 2.01 -9.92 0.52
N VAL A 99 2.63 -9.92 -0.65
CA VAL A 99 3.99 -10.43 -0.84
C VAL A 99 4.99 -9.30 -0.98
N LEU A 100 6.13 -9.42 -0.29
CA LEU A 100 7.31 -8.60 -0.50
C LEU A 100 8.53 -9.53 -0.65
N HIS A 101 9.26 -9.43 -1.76
CA HIS A 101 10.41 -10.31 -2.04
C HIS A 101 10.13 -11.81 -1.87
N GLY A 102 8.91 -12.25 -2.23
CA GLY A 102 8.47 -13.64 -2.09
C GLY A 102 7.95 -14.02 -0.70
N ILE A 103 8.01 -13.14 0.29
CA ILE A 103 7.52 -13.37 1.66
C ILE A 103 6.09 -12.86 1.81
N ASP A 104 5.16 -13.72 2.25
CA ASP A 104 3.79 -13.31 2.57
C ASP A 104 3.73 -12.62 3.95
N LEU A 105 3.59 -11.31 3.93
CA LEU A 105 3.61 -10.46 5.13
C LEU A 105 2.47 -10.74 6.09
N PHE A 106 1.32 -11.25 5.61
CA PHE A 106 0.13 -11.52 6.43
C PHE A 106 -0.13 -13.01 6.63
N GLY A 107 0.78 -13.87 6.16
CA GLY A 107 0.69 -15.32 6.30
C GLY A 107 1.31 -15.87 7.58
N TYR A 108 2.26 -15.15 8.18
CA TYR A 108 3.09 -15.62 9.29
C TYR A 108 3.11 -14.63 10.48
N PRO A 109 3.50 -15.09 11.69
CA PRO A 109 3.68 -14.20 12.83
C PRO A 109 4.67 -13.06 12.55
N THR A 110 4.46 -11.91 13.19
CA THR A 110 5.29 -10.71 12.99
C THR A 110 6.77 -10.98 13.16
N ALA A 111 7.13 -11.80 14.16
CA ALA A 111 8.52 -12.13 14.46
C ALA A 111 9.20 -12.87 13.30
N GLU A 112 8.51 -13.88 12.73
CA GLU A 112 9.02 -14.67 11.60
C GLU A 112 9.17 -13.82 10.33
N VAL A 113 8.18 -12.97 10.03
CA VAL A 113 8.25 -12.07 8.88
C VAL A 113 9.38 -11.06 9.03
N THR A 114 9.54 -10.48 10.22
CA THR A 114 10.60 -9.50 10.48
C THR A 114 11.99 -10.12 10.40
N ASP A 115 12.15 -11.34 10.92
CA ASP A 115 13.41 -12.09 10.83
C ASP A 115 13.75 -12.44 9.37
N ALA A 116 12.77 -12.89 8.60
CA ALA A 116 12.95 -13.22 7.19
C ALA A 116 13.29 -11.99 6.31
N LEU A 117 12.74 -10.82 6.65
CA LEU A 117 13.07 -9.57 5.97
C LEU A 117 14.42 -8.99 6.41
N GLY A 118 14.82 -9.17 7.67
CA GLY A 118 16.07 -8.64 8.21
C GLY A 118 16.26 -7.15 7.90
N GLU A 119 17.46 -6.76 7.48
CA GLU A 119 17.79 -5.38 7.09
C GLU A 119 17.30 -5.00 5.67
N SER A 120 16.67 -5.91 4.95
CA SER A 120 16.25 -5.68 3.55
C SER A 120 14.97 -4.86 3.42
N LEU A 121 14.33 -4.46 4.53
CA LEU A 121 13.10 -3.68 4.48
C LEU A 121 13.37 -2.28 3.87
N PRO A 122 12.76 -1.94 2.72
CA PRO A 122 12.91 -0.63 2.12
C PRO A 122 12.42 0.50 3.03
N SER A 123 13.14 1.62 3.03
CA SER A 123 12.81 2.81 3.83
C SER A 123 11.47 3.47 3.47
N THR A 124 10.92 3.14 2.30
CA THR A 124 9.60 3.57 1.82
C THR A 124 8.44 2.72 2.35
N LEU A 125 8.74 1.56 2.95
CA LEU A 125 7.75 0.67 3.56
C LEU A 125 7.60 0.91 5.07
N ARG A 126 6.38 0.71 5.56
CA ARG A 126 6.06 0.71 6.99
C ARG A 126 5.19 -0.50 7.29
N LEU A 127 5.62 -1.29 8.27
CA LEU A 127 4.88 -2.45 8.76
C LEU A 127 4.22 -2.08 10.10
N ARG A 128 3.00 -2.56 10.33
CA ARG A 128 2.32 -2.48 11.62
C ARG A 128 1.67 -3.81 11.94
N GLY A 129 1.67 -4.16 13.23
CA GLY A 129 1.05 -5.38 13.73
C GLY A 129 0.45 -5.19 15.11
N ASN A 130 -0.24 -6.22 15.59
CA ASN A 130 -0.88 -6.25 16.91
C ASN A 130 -0.06 -7.01 17.97
N GLY A 131 1.23 -7.27 17.70
CA GLY A 131 2.13 -8.07 18.52
C GLY A 131 2.22 -9.54 18.12
N LEU A 132 1.19 -10.11 17.48
CA LEU A 132 1.21 -11.50 16.99
C LEU A 132 1.40 -11.56 15.48
N TYR A 133 0.60 -10.79 14.74
CA TYR A 133 0.63 -10.75 13.27
C TYR A 133 0.74 -9.31 12.78
N LEU A 134 1.31 -9.14 11.58
CA LEU A 134 1.18 -7.90 10.85
C LEU A 134 -0.29 -7.72 10.43
N THR A 135 -0.78 -6.51 10.63
CA THR A 135 -2.17 -6.11 10.35
C THR A 135 -2.23 -5.04 9.28
N ALA A 136 -1.16 -4.31 9.05
CA ALA A 136 -1.07 -3.35 7.96
C ALA A 136 0.36 -3.23 7.41
N VAL A 137 0.44 -2.92 6.12
CA VAL A 137 1.65 -2.47 5.44
C VAL A 137 1.31 -1.25 4.61
N SER A 138 2.19 -0.25 4.61
CA SER A 138 2.09 0.87 3.68
C SER A 138 3.40 1.11 2.94
N ALA A 139 3.26 1.54 1.69
CA ALA A 139 4.32 1.89 0.77
C ALA A 139 4.12 3.32 0.30
N HIS A 140 5.20 4.08 0.27
CA HIS A 140 5.19 5.48 -0.16
C HIS A 140 6.13 5.68 -1.33
N ALA A 141 5.80 6.64 -2.19
CA ALA A 141 6.75 7.11 -3.19
C ALA A 141 8.05 7.55 -2.49
N GLY A 142 9.19 7.22 -3.08
CA GLY A 142 10.47 7.75 -2.61
C GLY A 142 10.53 9.27 -2.76
N PRO A 143 11.35 9.98 -1.97
CA PRO A 143 11.55 11.41 -2.18
C PRO A 143 12.09 11.66 -3.59
N VAL A 144 11.48 12.61 -4.31
CA VAL A 144 12.01 13.06 -5.60
C VAL A 144 13.32 13.82 -5.33
N PRO A 145 14.45 13.45 -5.96
CA PRO A 145 15.67 14.24 -5.84
C PRO A 145 15.40 15.66 -6.36
N VAL A 146 15.67 16.67 -5.53
CA VAL A 146 15.66 18.06 -5.98
C VAL A 146 16.95 18.26 -6.78
N GLU A 147 16.85 18.36 -8.11
CA GLU A 147 17.97 18.82 -8.93
C GLU A 147 18.33 20.25 -8.47
N SER A 148 19.61 20.45 -8.11
CA SER A 148 20.16 21.73 -7.63
C SER A 148 20.59 22.64 -8.77
#